data_AF-A0A933LF36-F1
#
_entry.id   AF-A0A933LF36-F1
#
_cell.length_a   1.000
_cell.length_b   1.000
_cell.length_c   1.000
_cell.angle_alpha   90.00
_cell.angle_beta   90.00
_cell.angle_gamma   90.00
#
_symmetry.space_group_name_H-M   'P 1'
#
loop_
_entity.id
_entity.type
_entity.pdbx_description
1 polymer ?
#
loop_
_entity_poly.entity_id
_entity_poly.type
_entity_poly.pdbx_seq_one_letter_code
_entity_poly.pdbx_strand_id
1 'polypeptide(L)'
;MMHYPLSLRRPAWLLLALLLAAACGGGASGPAGTFSGPADLEGRTVGVASLAGTSALELRYLLHAAYGLEAKPDGGDVALLESPADSLALLLGEGGIDAAAVDGLAAYRLSQDDRFVVLAGVAAEVRDLT
;
A
#
# COMPACT_ATOMS: atom_id res chain seq x y z
N MET A 1 -43.28 -41.21 37.99
CA MET A 1 -43.90 -39.87 38.04
C MET A 1 -43.03 -38.92 37.24
N MET A 2 -43.68 -38.11 36.40
CA MET A 2 -43.10 -37.07 35.54
C MET A 2 -42.15 -36.13 36.31
N HIS A 3 -41.15 -35.55 35.65
CA HIS A 3 -41.01 -34.09 35.50
C HIS A 3 -39.81 -33.69 34.61
N TYR A 4 -40.18 -33.05 33.49
CA TYR A 4 -39.55 -32.09 32.57
C TYR A 4 -38.04 -31.72 32.56
N PRO A 5 -37.53 -31.29 31.39
CA PRO A 5 -36.12 -31.09 31.04
C PRO A 5 -35.63 -29.67 31.34
N LEU A 6 -34.30 -29.51 31.44
CA LEU A 6 -33.64 -28.21 31.45
C LEU A 6 -32.65 -28.12 30.29
N SER A 7 -33.12 -27.46 29.24
CA SER A 7 -32.30 -26.74 28.29
C SER A 7 -31.57 -25.60 29.00
N LEU A 8 -30.27 -25.41 28.75
CA LEU A 8 -29.66 -24.08 28.62
C LEU A 8 -28.17 -24.16 28.20
N ARG A 9 -27.87 -23.34 27.17
CA ARG A 9 -26.60 -22.62 26.92
C ARG A 9 -25.39 -23.39 26.35
N ARG A 10 -25.34 -23.35 25.01
CA ARG A 10 -24.10 -23.18 24.19
C ARG A 10 -23.32 -21.93 24.66
N PRO A 11 -21.99 -21.83 24.46
CA PRO A 11 -21.41 -21.50 23.14
C PRO A 11 -20.09 -22.24 22.81
N ALA A 12 -19.95 -22.74 21.58
CA ALA A 12 -19.16 -22.08 20.55
C ALA A 12 -17.66 -22.01 20.86
N TRP A 13 -17.01 -23.17 20.98
CA TRP A 13 -15.59 -23.29 20.72
C TRP A 13 -15.43 -23.77 19.29
N LEU A 14 -15.62 -22.83 18.38
CA LEU A 14 -15.18 -22.94 16.99
C LEU A 14 -13.65 -23.05 17.04
N LEU A 15 -13.17 -24.28 16.86
CA LEU A 15 -11.78 -24.56 16.51
C LEU A 15 -11.50 -23.83 15.20
N LEU A 16 -10.80 -22.70 15.33
CA LEU A 16 -10.28 -21.90 14.24
C LEU A 16 -9.27 -22.77 13.47
N ALA A 17 -9.67 -23.21 12.28
CA ALA A 17 -8.81 -23.90 11.34
C ALA A 17 -7.76 -22.90 10.82
N LEU A 18 -6.55 -23.00 11.36
CA LEU A 18 -5.38 -22.28 10.88
C LEU A 18 -4.91 -22.96 9.57
N LEU A 19 -5.46 -22.53 8.45
CA LEU A 19 -4.95 -22.90 7.12
C LEU A 19 -3.71 -22.05 6.83
N LEU A 20 -2.53 -22.58 7.18
CA LEU A 20 -1.27 -22.17 6.55
C LEU A 20 -1.30 -22.66 5.10
N ALA A 21 -1.74 -21.80 4.19
CA ALA A 21 -1.40 -21.93 2.78
C ALA A 21 -0.09 -21.18 2.53
N ALA A 22 1.02 -21.91 2.54
CA ALA A 22 2.22 -21.49 1.83
C ALA A 22 1.87 -21.39 0.34
N ALA A 23 1.77 -20.18 -0.18
CA ALA A 23 1.73 -19.91 -1.61
C ALA A 23 2.90 -18.99 -1.97
N CYS A 24 3.64 -19.45 -2.98
CA CYS A 24 4.81 -18.84 -3.60
C CYS A 24 4.64 -17.35 -3.92
N GLY A 25 5.79 -16.67 -4.01
CA GLY A 25 5.92 -15.26 -4.38
C GLY A 25 5.00 -14.80 -5.51
N GLY A 26 4.40 -13.65 -5.27
CA GLY A 26 3.61 -12.86 -6.20
C GLY A 26 3.25 -11.58 -5.47
N GLY A 27 3.94 -10.49 -5.79
CA GLY A 27 3.67 -9.16 -5.24
C GLY A 27 2.19 -8.87 -5.33
N ALA A 28 1.57 -8.64 -4.17
CA ALA A 28 0.15 -8.36 -4.10
C ALA A 28 -0.12 -6.92 -4.55
N SER A 29 -0.14 -6.65 -5.85
CA SER A 29 -0.61 -5.37 -6.37
C SER A 29 -2.08 -5.22 -6.02
N GLY A 30 -2.34 -4.46 -4.95
CA GLY A 30 -3.64 -4.35 -4.33
C GLY A 30 -4.27 -2.99 -4.63
N PRO A 31 -5.44 -2.92 -5.29
CA PRO A 31 -6.25 -1.71 -5.35
C PRO A 31 -6.77 -1.31 -3.95
N ALA A 32 -7.34 -0.10 -3.87
CA ALA A 32 -7.82 0.58 -2.66
C ALA A 32 -8.33 -0.37 -1.54
N GLY A 33 -7.60 -0.39 -0.42
CA GLY A 33 -7.98 -1.13 0.79
C GLY A 33 -6.92 -2.07 1.38
N THR A 34 -5.79 -2.27 0.71
CA THR A 34 -4.71 -3.17 1.20
C THR A 34 -3.61 -2.43 1.97
N PHE A 35 -3.49 -1.12 1.77
CA PHE A 35 -2.46 -0.28 2.39
C PHE A 35 -3.08 0.59 3.49
N SER A 36 -2.50 0.51 4.68
CA SER A 36 -2.83 1.34 5.85
C SER A 36 -1.88 2.54 6.00
N GLY A 37 -0.72 2.51 5.33
CA GLY A 37 0.21 3.64 5.27
C GLY A 37 1.50 3.33 4.51
N PRO A 38 2.48 4.25 4.51
CA PRO A 38 3.74 4.10 3.77
C PRO A 38 4.59 2.89 4.16
N ALA A 39 4.48 2.40 5.40
CA ALA A 39 5.18 1.20 5.85
C ALA A 39 4.83 -0.05 5.01
N ASP A 40 3.60 -0.11 4.48
CA ASP A 40 3.13 -1.25 3.69
C ASP A 40 3.72 -1.27 2.26
N LEU A 41 4.56 -0.29 1.92
CA LEU A 41 5.31 -0.23 0.66
C LEU A 41 6.56 -1.13 0.67
N GLU A 42 6.90 -1.78 1.78
CA GLU A 42 7.96 -2.79 1.81
C GLU A 42 7.67 -3.94 0.83
N GLY A 43 8.66 -4.26 -0.01
CA GLY A 43 8.57 -5.22 -1.10
C GLY A 43 7.74 -4.75 -2.32
N ARG A 44 7.33 -3.47 -2.37
CA ARG A 44 6.45 -2.93 -3.42
C ARG A 44 7.20 -2.14 -4.49
N THR A 45 6.51 -1.93 -5.60
CA THR A 45 6.96 -1.09 -6.71
C THR A 45 6.17 0.22 -6.73
N VAL A 46 6.86 1.35 -6.61
CA VAL A 46 6.29 2.71 -6.65
C VAL A 46 6.69 3.39 -7.95
N GLY A 47 5.68 3.82 -8.72
CA GLY A 47 5.88 4.63 -9.92
C GLY A 47 6.20 6.08 -9.58
N VAL A 48 7.16 6.67 -10.28
CA VAL A 48 7.52 8.09 -10.19
C VAL A 48 7.66 8.69 -11.59
N ALA A 49 7.37 9.99 -11.71
CA ALA A 49 7.52 10.70 -12.98
C ALA A 49 9.01 10.91 -13.37
N SER A 50 9.87 11.06 -12.38
CA SER A 50 11.32 11.16 -12.53
C SER A 50 12.01 10.74 -11.25
N LEU A 51 13.01 9.86 -11.33
CA LEU A 51 13.82 9.40 -10.20
C LEU A 51 14.66 10.51 -9.56
N ALA A 52 14.99 11.54 -10.36
CA ALA A 52 15.69 12.74 -9.89
C ALA A 52 14.73 13.89 -9.55
N GLY A 53 13.42 13.69 -9.70
CA GLY A 53 12.40 14.68 -9.39
C GLY A 53 12.19 14.85 -7.88
N THR A 54 11.71 16.04 -7.49
CA THR A 54 11.45 16.38 -6.09
C THR A 54 10.60 15.33 -5.37
N SER A 55 9.50 14.89 -6.00
CA SER A 55 8.56 13.93 -5.41
C SER A 55 9.19 12.56 -5.16
N ALA A 56 10.14 12.13 -6.01
CA ALA A 56 10.90 10.90 -5.79
C ALA A 56 11.94 11.07 -4.66
N LEU A 57 12.60 12.23 -4.58
CA LEU A 57 13.57 12.50 -3.51
C LEU A 57 12.89 12.62 -2.14
N GLU A 58 11.76 13.32 -2.07
CA GLU A 58 10.96 13.44 -0.85
C GLU A 58 10.40 12.09 -0.41
N LEU A 59 9.90 11.27 -1.35
CA LEU A 59 9.46 9.91 -1.06
C LEU A 59 10.59 9.08 -0.45
N ARG A 60 11.78 9.11 -1.06
CA ARG A 60 12.95 8.37 -0.57
C ARG A 60 13.35 8.83 0.83
N TYR A 61 13.34 10.14 1.07
CA TYR A 61 13.62 10.71 2.39
C TYR A 61 12.58 10.29 3.42
N LEU A 62 11.28 10.40 3.12
CA LEU A 62 10.20 10.00 4.02
C LEU A 62 10.30 8.52 4.39
N LEU A 63 10.43 7.64 3.39
CA LEU A 63 10.52 6.19 3.59
C LEU A 63 11.73 5.82 4.44
N HIS A 64 12.88 6.44 4.18
CA HIS A 64 14.08 6.20 4.99
C HIS A 64 13.94 6.75 6.41
N ALA A 65 13.56 8.02 6.56
CA ALA A 65 13.61 8.73 7.84
C ALA A 65 12.51 8.29 8.81
N ALA A 66 11.29 8.04 8.32
CA ALA A 66 10.16 7.69 9.18
C ALA A 66 9.94 6.17 9.29
N TYR A 67 10.35 5.40 8.28
CA TYR A 67 10.03 3.97 8.19
C TYR A 67 11.25 3.06 8.07
N GLY A 68 12.45 3.61 7.90
CA GLY A 68 13.68 2.82 7.72
C GLY A 68 13.76 2.05 6.40
N LEU A 69 12.92 2.41 5.42
CA LEU A 69 12.82 1.72 4.13
C LEU A 69 13.71 2.39 3.07
N GLU A 70 14.51 1.59 2.37
CA GLU A 70 15.37 2.05 1.29
C GLU A 70 14.66 1.98 -0.07
N ALA A 71 14.28 3.13 -0.61
CA ALA A 71 13.67 3.24 -1.94
C ALA A 71 14.70 3.52 -3.05
N LYS A 72 14.81 2.64 -4.06
CA LYS A 72 15.85 2.69 -5.11
C LYS A 72 15.32 2.28 -6.49
N PRO A 73 15.93 2.78 -7.59
CA PRO A 73 15.73 2.17 -8.90
C PRO A 73 16.18 0.70 -8.85
N ASP A 74 15.34 -0.21 -9.33
CA ASP A 74 15.66 -1.64 -9.51
C ASP A 74 16.03 -2.41 -8.22
N GLY A 75 15.38 -2.10 -7.09
CA GLY A 75 15.47 -2.90 -5.87
C GLY A 75 15.31 -2.09 -4.59
N GLY A 76 15.98 -2.53 -3.52
CA GLY A 76 15.78 -2.00 -2.17
C GLY A 76 14.55 -2.60 -1.50
N ASP A 77 14.15 -1.99 -0.39
CA ASP A 77 12.91 -2.38 0.30
C ASP A 77 11.70 -1.88 -0.49
N VAL A 78 11.86 -0.81 -1.28
CA VAL A 78 10.82 -0.26 -2.17
C VAL A 78 11.44 0.00 -3.55
N ALA A 79 10.98 -0.71 -4.57
CA ALA A 79 11.45 -0.51 -5.94
C ALA A 79 10.82 0.74 -6.55
N LEU A 80 11.63 1.60 -7.17
CA LEU A 80 11.16 2.79 -7.89
C LEU A 80 11.17 2.54 -9.39
N LEU A 81 10.01 2.72 -10.03
CA LEU A 81 9.85 2.65 -11.48
C LEU A 81 9.63 4.05 -12.04
N GLU A 82 10.53 4.51 -12.92
CA GLU A 82 10.30 5.74 -13.67
C GLU A 82 9.35 5.50 -14.84
N SER A 83 8.34 6.37 -14.99
CA SER A 83 7.41 6.34 -16.12
C SER A 83 6.89 7.76 -16.40
N PRO A 84 6.52 8.09 -17.65
CA PRO A 84 5.78 9.32 -17.94
C PRO A 84 4.57 9.49 -17.00
N ALA A 85 4.35 10.72 -16.53
CA ALA A 85 3.34 11.01 -15.51
C ALA A 85 1.91 10.66 -15.96
N ASP A 86 1.63 10.77 -17.24
CA ASP A 86 0.38 10.40 -17.89
C ASP A 86 0.15 8.88 -17.94
N SER A 87 1.22 8.08 -17.92
CA SER A 87 1.15 6.62 -17.87
C SER A 87 0.97 6.04 -16.47
N LEU A 88 1.31 6.79 -15.41
CA LEU A 88 1.28 6.28 -14.03
C LEU A 88 -0.12 5.82 -13.59
N ALA A 89 -1.18 6.54 -14.00
CA ALA A 89 -2.55 6.16 -13.68
C ALA A 89 -2.97 4.83 -14.34
N LEU A 90 -2.51 4.59 -15.57
CA LEU A 90 -2.75 3.34 -16.27
C LEU A 90 -2.02 2.19 -15.60
N LEU A 91 -0.72 2.37 -15.32
CA LEU A 91 0.11 1.36 -14.65
C LEU A 91 -0.45 0.99 -13.27
N LEU A 92 -0.94 1.97 -12.51
CA LEU A 92 -1.58 1.72 -11.22
C LEU A 92 -2.89 0.94 -11.37
N GLY A 93 -3.70 1.28 -12.38
CA GLY A 93 -4.96 0.59 -12.65
C GLY A 93 -4.80 -0.83 -13.20
N GLU A 94 -3.72 -1.10 -13.93
CA GLU A 94 -3.40 -2.41 -14.52
C GLU A 94 -2.54 -3.30 -13.60
N GLY A 95 -2.08 -2.77 -12.46
CA GLY A 95 -1.21 -3.49 -11.52
C GLY A 95 0.24 -3.61 -11.98
N GLY A 96 0.70 -2.74 -12.88
CA GLY A 96 2.12 -2.63 -13.25
C GLY A 96 2.98 -1.93 -12.18
N ILE A 97 2.34 -1.18 -11.27
CA ILE A 97 2.91 -0.61 -10.05
C ILE A 97 1.91 -0.75 -8.90
N ASP A 98 2.40 -0.76 -7.66
CA ASP A 98 1.58 -0.90 -6.46
C ASP A 98 1.13 0.46 -5.90
N ALA A 99 1.94 1.50 -6.10
CA ALA A 99 1.63 2.87 -5.73
C ALA A 99 2.31 3.86 -6.70
N ALA A 100 1.94 5.14 -6.63
CA ALA A 100 2.59 6.19 -7.40
C ALA A 100 2.84 7.43 -6.55
N ALA A 101 4.04 8.01 -6.65
CA ALA A 101 4.32 9.33 -6.09
C ALA A 101 4.08 10.38 -7.18
N VAL A 102 2.98 11.10 -7.03
CA VAL A 102 2.47 12.08 -7.98
C VAL A 102 2.23 13.41 -7.28
N ASP A 103 2.25 14.50 -8.05
CA ASP A 103 1.95 15.85 -7.58
C ASP A 103 1.01 16.58 -8.56
N GLY A 104 0.63 17.80 -8.19
CA GLY A 104 -0.10 18.73 -9.05
C GLY A 104 -1.38 18.15 -9.65
N LEU A 105 -1.48 18.24 -10.98
CA LEU A 105 -2.68 17.84 -11.72
C LEU A 105 -2.86 16.31 -11.76
N ALA A 106 -1.77 15.53 -11.75
CA ALA A 106 -1.85 14.07 -11.75
C ALA A 106 -2.40 13.56 -10.40
N ALA A 107 -1.89 14.10 -9.29
CA ALA A 107 -2.41 13.82 -7.95
C ALA A 107 -3.89 14.21 -7.82
N TYR A 108 -4.27 15.39 -8.32
CA TYR A 108 -5.67 15.83 -8.31
C TYR A 108 -6.57 14.87 -9.09
N ARG A 109 -6.19 14.46 -10.31
CA ARG A 109 -7.02 13.54 -11.10
C ARG A 109 -7.19 12.19 -10.45
N LEU A 110 -6.11 11.63 -9.89
CA LEU A 110 -6.17 10.34 -9.19
C LEU A 110 -7.02 10.40 -7.92
N SER A 111 -7.03 11.53 -7.21
CA SER A 111 -7.88 11.70 -6.02
C SER A 111 -9.37 11.86 -6.32
N GLN A 112 -9.75 12.12 -7.57
CA GLN A 112 -11.14 12.13 -8.03
C GLN A 112 -11.63 10.76 -8.51
N ASP A 113 -10.76 9.75 -8.56
CA ASP A 113 -11.07 8.39 -9.03
C ASP A 113 -11.17 7.44 -7.83
N ASP A 114 -12.38 6.95 -7.56
CA ASP A 114 -12.70 6.11 -6.40
C ASP A 114 -11.95 4.76 -6.38
N ARG A 115 -11.23 4.41 -7.46
CA ARG A 115 -10.38 3.21 -7.51
C ARG A 115 -9.07 3.38 -6.75
N PHE A 116 -8.66 4.62 -6.49
CA PHE A 116 -7.37 4.94 -5.87
C PHE A 116 -7.56 5.63 -4.53
N VAL A 117 -6.59 5.43 -3.64
CA VAL A 117 -6.56 6.07 -2.32
C VAL A 117 -5.25 6.82 -2.13
N VAL A 118 -5.33 7.94 -1.42
CA VAL A 118 -4.14 8.67 -1.00
C VAL A 118 -3.55 7.96 0.23
N LEU A 119 -2.32 7.47 0.10
CA LEU A 119 -1.62 6.80 1.20
C LEU A 119 -0.98 7.78 2.17
N ALA A 120 -0.39 8.85 1.64
CA ALA A 120 0.40 9.81 2.40
C ALA A 120 0.51 11.15 1.67
N GLY A 121 0.63 12.22 2.45
CA GLY A 121 0.93 13.55 1.93
C GLY A 121 2.44 13.79 1.99
N VAL A 122 3.20 13.21 1.05
CA VAL A 122 4.68 13.13 1.14
C VAL A 122 5.34 14.46 1.51
N ALA A 123 5.08 15.54 0.76
CA ALA A 123 5.68 16.85 1.04
C ALA A 123 5.29 17.45 2.40
N ALA A 124 4.08 17.16 2.89
CA ALA A 124 3.63 17.62 4.20
C ALA A 124 4.33 16.84 5.32
N GLU A 125 4.41 15.51 5.19
CA GLU A 125 5.09 14.64 6.17
C GLU A 125 6.59 14.92 6.24
N VAL A 126 7.24 15.15 5.09
CA VAL A 126 8.66 15.55 5.06
C VAL A 126 8.88 16.85 5.83
N ARG A 127 7.99 17.84 5.68
CA ARG A 127 8.09 19.10 6.42
C ARG A 127 7.96 18.91 7.92
N ASP A 128 7.16 17.95 8.38
CA ASP A 128 7.00 17.65 9.80
C ASP A 128 8.22 16.91 10.41
N LEU A 129 9.08 16.32 9.56
CA LEU A 129 10.31 15.62 9.96
C LEU A 129 11.55 16.53 10.01
N THR A 130 11.48 17.74 9.44
CA THR A 130 12.61 18.70 9.32
C THR A 130 12.39 19.95 10.15
#